data_AF-A0A960XIV5-F1
#
_entry.id   AF-A0A960XIV5-F1
#
_cell.length_a   1.000
_cell.length_b   1.000
_cell.length_c   1.000
_cell.angle_alpha   90.00
_cell.angle_beta   90.00
_cell.angle_gamma   90.00
#
_symmetry.space_group_name_H-M   'P 1'
#
loop_
_entity.id
_entity.type
_entity.pdbx_description
1 polymer ?
#
loop_
_entity_poly.entity_id
_entity_poly.type
_entity_poly.pdbx_seq_one_letter_code
_entity_poly.pdbx_strand_id
1 'polypeptide(L)'
;MKDLPILDRRSFLRGSGALVALPFLESIAKPVTAIASTGRAVEPMRMVCIGLEYSLYPGGFFPAETGRQYLIPELLRPLEGLREDFTVFSHLDHPGIKGGHHATHTFLSGIRFELAGAQPEGNISVDQKAAEFIGSNTRYPSIQLNTGGGSFGGGISWTRNGVAIPPITDLQSMFDALFLET
;
A
#
# COMPACT_ATOMS: atom_id res chain seq x y z
N MET A 1 -58.50 -27.92 26.53
CA MET A 1 -57.58 -27.50 25.46
C MET A 1 -57.32 -26.02 25.65
N LYS A 2 -56.06 -25.60 25.80
CA LYS A 2 -55.69 -24.18 25.93
C LYS A 2 -55.47 -23.61 24.53
N ASP A 3 -56.19 -22.55 24.19
CA ASP A 3 -56.06 -21.86 22.91
C ASP A 3 -54.63 -21.30 22.76
N LEU A 4 -53.94 -21.71 21.70
CA LEU A 4 -52.63 -21.16 21.37
C LEU A 4 -52.81 -19.76 20.77
N PRO A 5 -52.02 -18.76 21.19
CA PRO A 5 -52.10 -17.43 20.62
C PRO A 5 -51.77 -17.47 19.13
N ILE A 6 -52.73 -17.07 18.30
CA ILE A 6 -52.56 -16.96 16.85
C ILE A 6 -51.62 -15.78 16.61
N LEU A 7 -50.37 -16.06 16.23
CA LEU A 7 -49.41 -15.05 15.82
C LEU A 7 -49.92 -14.34 14.56
N ASP A 8 -50.18 -13.04 14.67
CA ASP A 8 -50.56 -12.22 13.53
C ASP A 8 -49.43 -12.15 12.50
N ARG A 9 -49.71 -12.60 11.27
CA ARG A 9 -48.78 -12.62 10.14
C ARG A 9 -48.16 -11.24 9.90
N ARG A 10 -48.93 -10.17 10.08
CA ARG A 10 -48.43 -8.80 9.89
C ARG A 10 -47.42 -8.41 10.98
N SER A 11 -47.65 -8.84 12.22
CA SER A 11 -46.72 -8.65 13.33
C SER A 11 -45.44 -9.47 13.15
N PHE A 12 -45.55 -10.72 12.69
CA PHE A 12 -44.38 -11.56 12.37
C PHE A 12 -43.50 -10.96 11.26
N LEU A 13 -44.11 -10.52 10.14
CA LEU A 13 -43.37 -9.92 9.01
C LEU A 13 -42.72 -8.57 9.35
N ARG A 14 -43.28 -7.81 10.28
CA ARG A 14 -42.68 -6.54 10.76
C ARG A 14 -41.43 -6.80 11.61
N GLY A 15 -41.39 -7.87 12.39
CA GLY A 15 -40.22 -8.24 13.20
C GLY A 15 -39.10 -8.91 12.41
N SER A 16 -39.42 -9.70 11.39
CA SER A 16 -38.42 -10.45 10.61
C SER A 16 -37.55 -9.57 9.70
N GLY A 17 -38.00 -8.37 9.33
CA GLY A 17 -37.18 -7.41 8.59
C GLY A 17 -35.91 -6.97 9.34
N ALA A 18 -35.96 -6.92 10.68
CA ALA A 18 -34.81 -6.60 11.51
C ALA A 18 -33.73 -7.70 11.46
N LEU A 19 -34.13 -8.97 11.30
CA LEU A 19 -33.20 -10.11 11.18
C LEU A 19 -32.45 -10.10 9.85
N VAL A 20 -33.06 -9.57 8.79
CA VAL A 20 -32.40 -9.37 7.47
C VAL A 20 -31.41 -8.20 7.53
N ALA A 21 -31.69 -7.18 8.33
CA ALA A 21 -30.81 -6.04 8.53
C ALA A 21 -29.67 -6.31 9.53
N LEU A 22 -29.79 -7.30 10.40
CA LEU A 22 -28.83 -7.62 11.46
C LEU A 22 -27.40 -7.92 10.93
N PRO A 23 -27.21 -8.70 9.85
CA PRO A 23 -25.88 -8.93 9.26
C PRO A 23 -25.25 -7.67 8.66
N PHE A 24 -26.07 -6.73 8.16
CA PHE A 24 -25.56 -5.44 7.69
C PHE A 24 -25.10 -4.55 8.84
N LEU A 25 -25.62 -4.76 10.06
CA LEU A 25 -25.15 -4.05 11.25
C LEU A 25 -23.75 -4.51 11.68
N GLU A 26 -23.42 -5.80 11.51
CA GLU A 26 -22.05 -6.32 11.69
C GLU A 26 -21.06 -5.69 10.70
N SER A 27 -21.49 -5.34 9.48
CA SER A 27 -20.62 -4.66 8.51
C SER A 27 -20.28 -3.20 8.89
N ILE A 28 -21.10 -2.59 9.74
CA ILE A 28 -20.90 -1.23 10.29
C ILE A 28 -20.18 -1.30 11.64
N ALA A 29 -20.37 -2.38 12.39
CA ALA A 29 -19.68 -2.62 13.64
C ALA A 29 -18.20 -2.91 13.35
N LYS A 30 -17.31 -2.01 13.78
CA LYS A 30 -15.89 -2.35 13.92
C LYS A 30 -15.80 -3.58 14.85
N PRO A 31 -15.00 -4.60 14.51
CA PRO A 31 -14.89 -5.80 15.34
C PRO A 31 -14.54 -5.41 16.77
N VAL A 32 -15.42 -5.77 17.70
CA VAL A 32 -15.40 -5.40 19.13
C VAL A 32 -14.30 -6.17 19.90
N THR A 33 -13.52 -7.02 19.24
CA THR A 33 -12.44 -7.81 19.87
C THR A 33 -11.21 -7.00 20.31
N ALA A 34 -11.22 -5.67 20.19
CA ALA A 34 -10.13 -4.79 20.66
C ALA A 34 -10.49 -3.87 21.85
N ILE A 35 -11.53 -4.18 22.64
CA ILE A 35 -11.81 -3.44 23.89
C ILE A 35 -10.94 -3.98 25.04
N ALA A 36 -9.65 -3.67 24.99
CA ALA A 36 -8.75 -3.62 26.15
C ALA A 36 -7.54 -2.69 25.88
N SER A 37 -7.80 -1.47 25.41
CA SER A 37 -6.88 -0.36 25.66
C SER A 37 -7.69 0.94 25.77
N THR A 38 -7.60 1.59 26.93
CA THR A 38 -8.18 2.91 27.21
C THR A 38 -7.36 4.05 26.58
N GLY A 39 -6.47 3.73 25.64
CA GLY A 39 -5.77 4.70 24.79
C GLY A 39 -6.38 4.67 23.40
N ARG A 40 -6.49 5.84 22.75
CA ARG A 40 -6.80 5.91 21.32
C ARG A 40 -5.75 5.08 20.58
N ALA A 41 -6.14 3.90 20.08
CA ALA A 41 -5.25 3.06 19.28
C ALA A 41 -4.72 3.94 18.14
N VAL A 42 -3.42 4.22 18.17
CA VAL A 42 -2.77 5.03 17.13
C VAL A 42 -2.77 4.16 15.89
N GLU A 43 -3.56 4.54 14.90
CA GLU A 43 -3.54 3.85 13.62
C GLU A 43 -2.13 3.99 13.03
N PRO A 44 -1.46 2.86 12.68
CA PRO A 44 -0.11 2.94 12.15
C PRO A 44 -0.12 3.69 10.82
N MET A 45 0.82 4.62 10.66
CA MET A 45 1.07 5.30 9.40
C MET A 45 1.52 4.27 8.36
N ARG A 46 0.91 4.29 7.17
CA ARG A 46 1.23 3.38 6.06
C ARG A 46 1.98 4.14 4.98
N MET A 47 2.96 3.48 4.36
CA MET A 47 3.72 4.01 3.24
C MET A 47 3.45 3.17 1.99
N VAL A 48 3.28 3.83 0.85
CA VAL A 48 3.14 3.17 -0.45
C VAL A 48 4.23 3.71 -1.36
N CYS A 49 5.03 2.80 -1.91
CA CYS A 49 6.06 3.11 -2.90
C CYS A 49 5.62 2.54 -4.25
N ILE A 50 5.51 3.40 -5.27
CA ILE A 50 5.14 2.99 -6.63
C ILE A 50 6.35 3.22 -7.52
N GLY A 51 6.95 2.14 -8.01
CA GLY A 51 8.02 2.17 -9.00
C GLY A 51 7.46 1.99 -10.41
N LEU A 52 7.74 2.94 -11.29
CA LEU A 52 7.47 2.79 -12.72
C LEU A 52 8.78 2.39 -13.40
N GLU A 53 8.85 1.20 -13.99
CA GLU A 53 10.10 0.64 -14.53
C GLU A 53 10.83 1.57 -15.51
N TYR A 54 10.09 2.28 -16.35
CA TYR A 54 10.65 3.18 -17.37
C TYR A 54 10.54 4.65 -16.96
N SER A 55 10.11 4.91 -15.72
CA SER A 55 9.75 6.24 -15.23
C SER A 55 8.76 6.95 -16.16
N LEU A 56 8.66 8.27 -16.03
CA LEU A 56 7.81 9.15 -16.83
C LEU A 56 8.69 10.04 -17.70
N TYR A 57 8.14 10.53 -18.81
CA TYR A 57 8.83 11.49 -19.67
C TYR A 57 9.16 12.77 -18.86
N PRO A 58 10.45 13.12 -18.65
CA PRO A 58 10.81 14.20 -17.74
C PRO A 58 10.22 15.56 -18.13
N GLY A 59 10.18 15.86 -19.43
CA GLY A 59 9.67 17.14 -19.95
C GLY A 59 8.17 17.36 -19.73
N GLY A 60 7.42 16.30 -19.42
CA GLY A 60 5.98 16.37 -19.11
C GLY A 60 5.64 16.10 -17.65
N PHE A 61 6.60 15.67 -16.83
CA PHE A 61 6.38 15.28 -15.43
C PHE A 61 6.89 16.30 -14.41
N PHE A 62 8.08 16.88 -14.63
CA PHE A 62 8.68 17.79 -13.66
C PHE A 62 8.23 19.24 -13.89
N PRO A 63 7.80 19.96 -12.84
CA PRO A 63 7.56 21.40 -12.92
C PRO A 63 8.82 22.18 -13.27
N ALA A 64 8.68 23.23 -14.08
CA ALA A 64 9.77 24.15 -14.40
C ALA A 64 10.10 25.10 -13.24
N GLU A 65 9.12 25.37 -12.38
CA GLU A 65 9.22 26.30 -11.25
C GLU A 65 9.04 25.56 -9.93
N THR A 66 9.61 26.11 -8.86
CA THR A 66 9.47 25.59 -7.50
C THR A 66 8.41 26.34 -6.70
N GLY A 67 8.06 25.80 -5.52
CA GLY A 67 7.07 26.40 -4.63
C GLY A 67 5.65 25.94 -4.94
N ARG A 68 4.68 26.31 -4.10
CA ARG A 68 3.31 25.75 -4.13
C ARG A 68 2.55 26.09 -5.41
N GLN A 69 2.90 27.17 -6.10
CA GLN A 69 2.16 27.77 -7.21
C GLN A 69 2.70 27.42 -8.62
N TYR A 70 3.55 26.39 -8.74
CA TYR A 70 4.07 25.94 -10.04
C TYR A 70 2.97 25.63 -11.07
N LEU A 71 3.23 25.83 -12.36
CA LEU A 71 2.31 25.37 -13.41
C LEU A 71 2.28 23.83 -13.46
N ILE A 72 1.11 23.21 -13.33
CA ILE A 72 1.02 21.75 -13.31
C ILE A 72 1.50 21.15 -14.64
N PRO A 73 2.47 20.21 -14.62
CA PRO A 73 2.94 19.55 -15.83
C PRO A 73 1.86 18.71 -16.51
N GLU A 74 2.00 18.50 -17.82
CA GLU A 74 1.01 17.78 -18.65
C GLU A 74 0.65 16.40 -18.08
N LEU A 75 1.65 15.62 -17.68
CA LEU A 75 1.44 14.26 -17.15
C LEU A 75 0.79 14.24 -15.76
N LEU A 76 0.79 15.38 -15.05
CA LEU A 76 0.19 15.53 -13.73
C LEU A 76 -1.18 16.21 -13.77
N ARG A 77 -1.65 16.67 -14.92
CA ARG A 77 -2.98 17.30 -15.08
C ARG A 77 -4.13 16.48 -14.47
N PRO A 78 -4.19 15.13 -14.60
CA PRO A 78 -5.26 14.37 -13.95
C PRO A 78 -5.29 14.49 -12.42
N LEU A 79 -4.18 14.89 -11.80
CA LEU A 79 -4.03 15.08 -10.35
C LEU A 79 -4.22 16.53 -9.92
N GLU A 80 -4.59 17.46 -10.81
CA GLU A 80 -4.72 18.89 -10.48
C GLU A 80 -5.66 19.16 -9.30
N GLY A 81 -6.76 18.39 -9.20
CA GLY A 81 -7.69 18.48 -8.07
C GLY A 81 -7.12 18.04 -6.72
N LEU A 82 -5.98 17.34 -6.70
CA LEU A 82 -5.28 16.85 -5.52
C LEU A 82 -3.99 17.64 -5.24
N ARG A 83 -3.82 18.81 -5.85
CA ARG A 83 -2.59 19.62 -5.78
C ARG A 83 -2.07 19.88 -4.35
N GLU A 84 -2.99 19.97 -3.40
CA GLU A 84 -2.67 20.23 -1.99
C GLU A 84 -2.28 18.97 -1.21
N ASP A 85 -2.45 17.80 -1.81
CA ASP A 85 -2.22 16.49 -1.20
C ASP A 85 -0.96 15.79 -1.73
N PHE A 86 -0.22 16.41 -2.67
CA PHE A 86 1.06 15.88 -3.13
C PHE A 86 2.11 16.97 -3.39
N THR A 87 3.37 16.54 -3.40
CA THR A 87 4.52 17.38 -3.76
C THR A 87 5.34 16.66 -4.81
N VAL A 88 5.76 17.38 -5.85
CA VAL A 88 6.68 16.85 -6.87
C VAL A 88 8.09 17.30 -6.50
N PHE A 89 8.98 16.33 -6.36
CA PHE A 89 10.40 16.59 -6.12
C PHE A 89 11.17 16.41 -7.42
N SER A 90 11.79 17.49 -7.90
CA SER A 90 12.74 17.45 -9.01
C SER A 90 14.15 17.14 -8.49
N HIS A 91 15.02 16.62 -9.36
CA HIS A 91 16.44 16.34 -9.05
C HIS A 91 16.67 15.31 -7.93
N LEU A 92 15.76 14.34 -7.79
CA LEU A 92 15.96 13.15 -6.98
C LEU A 92 16.35 11.97 -7.89
N ASP A 93 17.57 11.99 -8.40
CA ASP A 93 18.19 10.88 -9.13
C ASP A 93 19.29 10.21 -8.28
N HIS A 94 19.68 8.99 -8.67
CA HIS A 94 20.76 8.25 -8.02
C HIS A 94 22.08 8.50 -8.76
N PRO A 95 22.97 9.38 -8.28
CA PRO A 95 24.16 9.77 -9.05
C PRO A 95 25.07 8.57 -9.27
N GLY A 96 25.57 8.42 -10.49
CA GLY A 96 26.47 7.32 -10.86
C GLY A 96 25.77 5.98 -11.13
N ILE A 97 24.45 5.88 -10.92
CA ILE A 97 23.68 4.71 -11.33
C ILE A 97 23.43 4.76 -12.84
N LYS A 98 24.04 3.79 -13.54
CA LYS A 98 23.90 3.57 -14.99
C LYS A 98 23.48 2.13 -15.23
N GLY A 99 22.79 1.88 -16.35
CA GLY A 99 22.37 0.52 -16.73
C GLY A 99 21.02 0.41 -17.44
N GLY A 100 20.32 1.53 -17.69
CA GLY A 100 19.02 1.51 -18.35
C GLY A 100 18.02 0.63 -17.62
N HIS A 101 17.34 -0.27 -18.34
CA HIS A 101 16.35 -1.21 -17.77
C HIS A 101 16.93 -2.14 -16.71
N HIS A 102 18.24 -2.31 -16.65
CA HIS A 102 18.90 -3.14 -15.63
C HIS A 102 19.26 -2.37 -14.35
N ALA A 103 18.87 -1.09 -14.23
CA ALA A 103 19.10 -0.28 -13.04
C ALA A 103 17.81 0.02 -12.27
N THR A 104 16.64 -0.41 -12.75
CA THR A 104 15.32 -0.14 -12.15
C THR A 104 15.21 -0.66 -10.72
N HIS A 105 15.91 -1.75 -10.42
CA HIS A 105 15.95 -2.34 -9.08
C HIS A 105 16.56 -1.43 -8.01
N THR A 106 17.31 -0.41 -8.41
CA THR A 106 17.93 0.55 -7.49
C THR A 106 16.95 1.62 -7.01
N PHE A 107 15.71 1.67 -7.53
CA PHE A 107 14.78 2.76 -7.28
C PHE A 107 14.63 3.11 -5.78
N LEU A 108 14.39 2.11 -4.93
CA LEU A 108 14.22 2.31 -3.49
C LEU A 108 15.48 2.13 -2.64
N SER A 109 16.62 1.72 -3.23
CA SER A 109 17.87 1.50 -2.47
C SER A 109 18.99 2.47 -2.84
N GLY A 110 18.95 3.07 -4.04
CA GLY A 110 20.05 3.82 -4.64
C GLY A 110 21.31 3.00 -4.90
N ILE A 111 21.26 1.69 -4.65
CA ILE A 111 22.43 0.82 -4.62
C ILE A 111 22.17 -0.37 -5.55
N ARG A 112 23.07 -0.56 -6.50
CA ARG A 112 23.11 -1.74 -7.34
C ARG A 112 23.35 -2.99 -6.51
N PHE A 113 22.59 -4.05 -6.76
CA PHE A 113 22.72 -5.32 -6.03
C PHE A 113 24.16 -5.87 -6.03
N GLU A 114 24.91 -5.68 -7.13
CA GLU A 114 26.31 -6.13 -7.22
C GLU A 114 27.26 -5.34 -6.29
N LEU A 115 26.87 -4.13 -5.90
CA LEU A 115 27.65 -3.24 -5.03
C LEU A 115 27.19 -3.31 -3.56
N ALA A 116 26.10 -4.02 -3.27
CA ALA A 116 25.49 -4.08 -1.94
C ALA A 116 26.47 -4.56 -0.86
N GLY A 117 27.33 -5.54 -1.18
CA GLY A 117 28.29 -6.10 -0.22
C GLY A 117 29.36 -5.11 0.28
N ALA A 118 29.56 -3.99 -0.42
CA ALA A 118 30.49 -2.93 -0.02
C ALA A 118 29.83 -1.85 0.86
N GLN A 119 28.51 -1.92 1.07
CA GLN A 119 27.73 -0.90 1.78
C GLN A 119 27.45 -1.32 3.22
N PRO A 120 27.56 -0.41 4.22
CA PRO A 120 27.36 -0.75 5.63
C PRO A 120 25.98 -1.33 5.96
N GLU A 121 24.93 -0.91 5.25
CA GLU A 121 23.56 -1.41 5.41
C GLU A 121 23.12 -2.30 4.24
N GLY A 122 24.07 -2.83 3.47
CA GLY A 122 23.77 -3.56 2.25
C GLY A 122 23.05 -2.68 1.23
N ASN A 123 22.00 -3.20 0.61
CA ASN A 123 21.12 -2.44 -0.29
C ASN A 123 19.69 -2.33 0.26
N ILE A 124 19.53 -2.32 1.59
CA ILE A 124 18.20 -2.23 2.20
C ILE A 124 17.39 -1.10 1.56
N SER A 125 16.20 -1.43 1.08
CA SER A 125 15.35 -0.44 0.42
C SER A 125 14.56 0.38 1.45
N VAL A 126 14.16 1.59 1.06
CA VAL A 126 13.44 2.53 1.93
C VAL A 126 12.14 1.94 2.50
N ASP A 127 11.41 1.15 1.71
CA ASP A 127 10.22 0.43 2.17
C ASP A 127 10.53 -0.59 3.27
N GLN A 128 11.66 -1.29 3.16
CA GLN A 128 12.08 -2.26 4.16
C GLN A 128 12.61 -1.59 5.43
N LYS A 129 13.30 -0.45 5.28
CA LYS A 129 13.70 0.37 6.43
C LYS A 129 12.48 0.88 7.20
N ALA A 130 11.43 1.30 6.49
CA ALA A 130 10.17 1.70 7.12
C ALA A 130 9.45 0.50 7.78
N ALA A 131 9.46 -0.67 7.14
CA ALA A 131 8.88 -1.89 7.68
C ALA A 131 9.57 -2.34 8.98
N GLU A 132 10.89 -2.18 9.11
CA GLU A 132 11.62 -2.44 10.37
C GLU A 132 11.14 -1.52 11.51
N PHE A 133 10.64 -0.32 11.20
CA PHE A 133 10.21 0.67 12.20
C PHE A 133 8.75 0.50 12.63
N ILE A 134 7.83 0.31 11.67
CA ILE A 134 6.38 0.25 11.94
C ILE A 134 5.82 -1.17 11.95
N GLY A 135 6.58 -2.16 11.47
CA GLY A 135 6.07 -3.48 11.10
C GLY A 135 5.42 -4.24 12.25
N SER A 136 5.89 -4.05 13.49
CA SER A 136 5.28 -4.66 14.69
C SER A 136 3.88 -4.15 15.00
N ASN A 137 3.49 -3.01 14.42
CA ASN A 137 2.18 -2.38 14.65
C ASN A 137 1.17 -2.74 13.55
N THR A 138 1.56 -3.57 12.58
CA THR A 138 0.75 -3.94 11.41
C THR A 138 0.72 -5.46 11.25
N ARG A 139 -0.38 -6.03 10.73
CA ARG A 139 -0.47 -7.49 10.43
C ARG A 139 0.63 -7.95 9.47
N TYR A 140 0.92 -7.13 8.45
CA TYR A 140 1.97 -7.36 7.47
C TYR A 140 2.98 -6.20 7.55
N PRO A 141 4.25 -6.46 7.90
CA PRO A 141 5.28 -5.41 7.96
C PRO A 141 5.51 -4.73 6.61
N SER A 142 5.38 -5.47 5.51
CA SER A 142 5.44 -4.96 4.14
C SER A 142 4.73 -5.93 3.19
N ILE A 143 4.21 -5.40 2.07
CA ILE A 143 3.61 -6.19 1.00
C ILE A 143 4.18 -5.67 -0.32
N GLN A 144 4.81 -6.55 -1.11
CA GLN A 144 5.37 -6.23 -2.41
C GLN A 144 4.40 -6.72 -3.49
N LEU A 145 4.04 -5.84 -4.42
CA LEU A 145 3.14 -6.14 -5.53
C LEU A 145 3.81 -5.78 -6.85
N ASN A 146 3.58 -6.59 -7.88
CA ASN A 146 3.86 -6.19 -9.26
C ASN A 146 2.89 -6.84 -10.24
N THR A 147 2.94 -6.42 -11.51
CA THR A 147 2.07 -6.94 -12.59
C THR A 147 2.68 -8.11 -13.36
N GLY A 148 3.78 -8.69 -12.87
CA GLY A 148 4.63 -9.62 -13.60
C GLY A 148 5.53 -8.93 -14.64
N GLY A 149 6.69 -9.54 -14.93
CA GLY A 149 7.70 -9.01 -15.85
C GLY A 149 8.78 -8.17 -15.17
N GLY A 150 9.64 -7.54 -15.97
CA GLY A 150 10.67 -6.62 -15.47
C GLY A 150 12.06 -7.22 -15.25
N SER A 151 13.08 -6.34 -15.21
CA SER A 151 14.42 -6.73 -14.75
C SER A 151 14.35 -7.13 -13.26
N PHE A 152 15.09 -8.18 -12.87
CA PHE A 152 15.06 -8.71 -11.49
C PHE A 152 13.66 -9.14 -11.01
N GLY A 153 12.82 -9.63 -11.92
CA GLY A 153 11.46 -10.08 -11.61
C GLY A 153 10.51 -8.93 -11.26
N GLY A 154 10.86 -7.69 -11.64
CA GLY A 154 10.06 -6.49 -11.40
C GLY A 154 10.02 -6.07 -9.92
N GLY A 155 10.99 -6.55 -9.13
CA GLY A 155 11.12 -6.22 -7.71
C GLY A 155 11.97 -4.96 -7.49
N ILE A 156 11.53 -4.11 -6.58
CA ILE A 156 12.24 -2.88 -6.14
C ILE A 156 12.61 -2.90 -4.65
N SER A 157 12.28 -4.00 -3.96
CA SER A 157 12.42 -4.14 -2.51
C SER A 157 13.52 -5.13 -2.14
N TRP A 158 14.33 -4.75 -1.15
CA TRP A 158 15.56 -5.42 -0.78
C TRP A 158 15.69 -5.50 0.74
N THR A 159 15.94 -6.72 1.24
CA THR A 159 16.24 -6.93 2.66
C THR A 159 17.57 -6.28 3.05
N ARG A 160 17.80 -6.12 4.36
CA ARG A 160 19.09 -5.69 4.93
C ARG A 160 20.32 -6.44 4.40
N ASN A 161 20.13 -7.70 4.05
CA ASN A 161 21.22 -8.59 3.67
C ASN A 161 21.52 -8.60 2.17
N GLY A 162 20.94 -7.70 1.35
CA GLY A 162 21.19 -7.77 -0.09
C GLY A 162 20.14 -8.54 -0.88
N VAL A 163 19.18 -9.21 -0.22
CA VAL A 163 18.32 -10.21 -0.85
C VAL A 163 17.06 -9.55 -1.39
N ALA A 164 16.76 -9.79 -2.68
CA ALA A 164 15.54 -9.33 -3.34
C ALA A 164 14.31 -9.96 -2.69
N ILE A 165 13.28 -9.15 -2.45
CA ILE A 165 12.00 -9.62 -1.92
C ILE A 165 11.06 -9.89 -3.10
N PRO A 166 10.59 -11.13 -3.28
CA PRO A 166 9.72 -11.46 -4.41
C PRO A 166 8.35 -10.80 -4.25
N PRO A 167 7.85 -10.11 -5.29
CA PRO A 167 6.52 -9.52 -5.26
C PRO A 167 5.43 -10.59 -5.43
N ILE A 168 4.26 -10.33 -4.86
CA ILE A 168 3.03 -11.04 -5.18
C ILE A 168 2.56 -10.53 -6.55
N THR A 169 2.41 -11.44 -7.50
CA THR A 169 1.99 -11.14 -8.88
C THR A 169 0.55 -11.56 -9.15
N ASP A 170 -0.01 -12.41 -8.29
CA ASP A 170 -1.37 -12.90 -8.36
C ASP A 170 -2.28 -12.13 -7.40
N LEU A 171 -3.28 -11.44 -7.96
CA LEU A 171 -4.20 -10.62 -7.18
C LEU A 171 -5.09 -11.45 -6.26
N GLN A 172 -5.41 -12.70 -6.64
CA GLN A 172 -6.21 -13.58 -5.80
C GLN A 172 -5.44 -13.94 -4.53
N SER A 173 -4.18 -14.37 -4.66
CA SER A 173 -3.29 -14.66 -3.53
C SER A 173 -3.12 -13.45 -2.60
N MET A 174 -3.02 -12.23 -3.14
CA MET A 174 -3.00 -11.01 -2.34
C MET A 174 -4.31 -10.79 -1.58
N PHE A 175 -5.45 -10.92 -2.28
CA PHE A 175 -6.77 -10.74 -1.67
C PHE A 175 -6.99 -11.76 -0.55
N ASP A 176 -6.67 -13.03 -0.80
CA ASP A 176 -6.80 -14.11 0.17
C ASP A 176 -5.94 -13.84 1.41
N ALA A 177 -4.70 -13.38 1.24
CA ALA A 177 -3.85 -13.01 2.37
C ALA A 177 -4.42 -11.83 3.18
N LEU A 178 -4.96 -10.81 2.52
CA LEU A 178 -5.44 -9.60 3.19
C LEU A 178 -6.79 -9.78 3.88
N PHE A 179 -7.70 -10.54 3.28
CA PHE A 179 -9.12 -10.52 3.64
C PHE A 179 -9.69 -11.87 4.08
N LEU A 180 -9.07 -12.99 3.72
CA LEU A 180 -9.50 -14.28 4.26
C LEU A 180 -8.79 -14.53 5.59
N GLU A 181 -9.58 -14.93 6.59
CA GLU A 181 -9.07 -15.48 7.84
C GLU A 181 -8.52 -16.88 7.54
N THR A 182 -7.22 -17.06 7.77
CA THR A 182 -6.58 -18.38 7.87
C THR A 182 -6.39 -18.77 9.31
#